data_AF-A0A853AIS8-F1
#
_entry.id   AF-A0A853AIS8-F1
#
_cell.length_a   1.000
_cell.length_b   1.000
_cell.length_c   1.000
_cell.angle_alpha   90.00
_cell.angle_beta   90.00
_cell.angle_gamma   90.00
#
_symmetry.space_group_name_H-M   'P 1'
#
loop_
_entity.id
_entity.type
_entity.pdbx_description
1 polymer ?
#
loop_
_entity_poly.entity_id
_entity_poly.type
_entity_poly.pdbx_seq_one_letter_code
_entity_poly.pdbx_strand_id
1 'polypeptide(L)'
;MTRVPHLVATPGVQLAEKHRRSTTPLKVLRDGAFMGDEFVHDPGLWGVAQAATPNDLAVRFADNLSSAGNASFLAVTSHRVGVLVETAHLESEQPEPAPGVAPESRGFSLFGAAKSAVRSVASRGGDEPANPVTSAVEAPMSAIREIAPAAMGRSGKPVRFLRFWFTDGSALSVKHPKPGQLAETIRLNLR
;
A
#
# COMPACT_ATOMS: atom_id res chain seq x y z
N MET A 1 -23.98 5.49 8.84
CA MET A 1 -23.13 5.62 7.64
C MET A 1 -22.71 4.21 7.22
N THR A 2 -23.18 3.73 6.08
CA THR A 2 -22.88 2.37 5.60
C THR A 2 -21.46 2.36 5.02
N ARG A 3 -20.59 1.49 5.53
CA ARG A 3 -19.23 1.29 4.98
C ARG A 3 -19.33 0.27 3.86
N VAL A 4 -18.84 0.61 2.67
CA VAL A 4 -18.85 -0.28 1.51
C VAL A 4 -17.43 -0.81 1.29
N PRO A 5 -17.21 -2.12 1.15
CA PRO A 5 -15.91 -2.65 0.75
C PRO A 5 -15.47 -2.07 -0.59
N HIS A 6 -14.23 -1.57 -0.64
CA HIS A 6 -13.60 -1.11 -1.88
C HIS A 6 -13.02 -2.31 -2.64
N LEU A 7 -13.30 -2.39 -3.94
CA LEU A 7 -12.60 -3.30 -4.83
C LEU A 7 -11.32 -2.62 -5.31
N VAL A 8 -10.18 -3.29 -5.16
CA VAL A 8 -8.87 -2.79 -5.61
C VAL A 8 -8.97 -2.41 -7.08
N ALA A 9 -8.84 -1.12 -7.38
CA ALA A 9 -9.33 -0.56 -8.64
C ALA A 9 -8.24 -0.30 -9.69
N THR A 10 -6.95 -0.34 -9.34
CA THR A 10 -5.90 0.16 -10.27
C THR A 10 -4.52 -0.50 -10.07
N PRO A 11 -3.70 -0.65 -11.14
CA PRO A 11 -2.49 -1.44 -11.17
C PRO A 11 -1.33 -0.60 -10.62
N GLY A 12 -1.01 -0.81 -9.35
CA GLY A 12 0.30 -0.47 -8.82
C GLY A 12 1.35 -1.47 -9.31
N VAL A 13 2.50 -1.41 -8.65
CA VAL A 13 3.49 -2.47 -8.69
C VAL A 13 2.84 -3.79 -8.29
N GLN A 14 2.90 -4.80 -9.16
CA GLN A 14 2.34 -6.13 -8.88
C GLN A 14 3.45 -7.08 -8.42
N LEU A 15 3.18 -7.75 -7.31
CA LEU A 15 4.04 -8.82 -6.84
C LEU A 15 3.80 -10.07 -7.67
N ALA A 16 4.88 -10.70 -8.12
CA ALA A 16 4.79 -12.00 -8.80
C ALA A 16 4.07 -13.01 -7.90
N GLU A 17 3.14 -13.78 -8.49
CA GLU A 17 2.25 -14.69 -7.76
C GLU A 17 3.00 -15.63 -6.80
N LYS A 18 4.16 -16.16 -7.22
CA LYS A 18 5.03 -17.04 -6.41
C LYS A 18 5.49 -16.43 -5.08
N HIS A 19 5.50 -15.10 -4.97
CA HIS A 19 5.90 -14.39 -3.76
C HIS A 19 4.70 -13.98 -2.89
N ARG A 20 3.47 -14.06 -3.39
CA ARG A 20 2.26 -13.69 -2.64
C ARG A 20 1.97 -14.70 -1.54
N ARG A 21 1.99 -14.22 -0.30
CA ARG A 21 1.53 -14.93 0.89
C ARG A 21 0.42 -14.10 1.52
N SER A 22 -0.81 -14.32 1.06
CA SER A 22 -2.00 -13.75 1.70
C SER A 22 -2.79 -14.86 2.37
N THR A 23 -3.02 -14.74 3.67
CA THR A 23 -3.93 -15.63 4.37
C THR A 23 -5.35 -15.28 3.93
N THR A 24 -6.10 -16.26 3.46
CA THR A 24 -7.50 -16.04 3.07
C THR A 24 -8.30 -15.53 4.27
N PRO A 25 -9.03 -14.40 4.13
CA PRO A 25 -9.92 -13.93 5.19
C PRO A 25 -10.93 -15.00 5.60
N LEU A 26 -11.31 -15.01 6.88
CA LEU A 26 -12.33 -15.91 7.41
C LEU A 26 -13.64 -15.72 6.65
N LYS A 27 -14.42 -16.81 6.55
CA LYS A 27 -15.73 -16.81 5.88
C LYS A 27 -16.64 -15.70 6.40
N VAL A 28 -16.66 -15.47 7.71
CA VAL A 28 -17.46 -14.41 8.36
C VAL A 28 -17.17 -13.02 7.78
N LEU A 29 -15.89 -12.69 7.53
CA LEU A 29 -15.50 -11.43 6.92
C LEU A 29 -15.88 -11.39 5.44
N ARG A 30 -15.65 -12.48 4.70
CA ARG A 30 -16.01 -12.58 3.27
C ARG A 30 -17.51 -12.45 3.02
N ASP A 31 -18.33 -12.95 3.94
CA ASP A 31 -19.79 -12.88 3.88
C ASP A 31 -20.35 -11.53 4.39
N GLY A 32 -19.50 -10.61 4.86
CA GLY A 32 -19.92 -9.33 5.42
C GLY A 32 -20.62 -9.44 6.79
N ALA A 33 -20.52 -10.59 7.45
CA ALA A 33 -21.22 -10.90 8.69
C ALA A 33 -20.47 -10.38 9.94
N PHE A 34 -20.14 -9.09 9.98
CA PHE A 34 -19.45 -8.44 11.10
C PHE A 34 -20.18 -7.19 11.58
N MET A 35 -19.95 -6.82 12.85
CA MET A 35 -20.55 -5.63 13.46
C MET A 35 -19.50 -4.55 13.68
N GLY A 36 -19.73 -3.34 13.18
CA GLY A 36 -18.81 -2.22 13.39
C GLY A 36 -17.41 -2.50 12.85
N ASP A 37 -16.42 -2.56 13.74
CA ASP A 37 -15.02 -2.85 13.43
C ASP A 37 -14.55 -4.25 13.86
N GLU A 38 -15.47 -5.17 14.21
CA GLU A 38 -15.11 -6.55 14.63
C GLU A 38 -14.31 -7.34 13.57
N PHE A 39 -14.41 -6.97 12.29
CA PHE A 39 -13.63 -7.56 11.22
C PHE A 39 -12.11 -7.50 11.45
N VAL A 40 -11.64 -6.59 12.30
CA VAL A 40 -10.21 -6.49 12.63
C VAL A 40 -9.64 -7.71 13.34
N HIS A 41 -10.50 -8.56 13.92
CA HIS A 41 -10.08 -9.81 14.55
C HIS A 41 -9.70 -10.91 13.55
N ASP A 42 -9.99 -10.71 12.26
CA ASP A 42 -9.62 -11.66 11.21
C ASP A 42 -8.09 -11.75 11.06
N PRO A 43 -7.48 -12.95 11.14
CA PRO A 43 -6.03 -13.11 11.01
C PRO A 43 -5.51 -12.85 9.58
N GLY A 44 -6.35 -12.97 8.56
CA GLY A 44 -6.01 -12.63 7.18
C GLY A 44 -6.11 -11.14 6.87
N LEU A 45 -6.73 -10.36 7.75
CA LEU A 45 -6.71 -8.91 7.67
C LEU A 45 -5.44 -8.38 8.35
N TRP A 46 -4.59 -7.67 7.60
CA TRP A 46 -3.38 -7.03 8.13
C TRP A 46 -3.51 -5.49 8.21
N GLY A 47 -4.45 -4.89 7.49
CA GLY A 47 -4.69 -3.45 7.48
C GLY A 47 -6.09 -3.06 6.98
N VAL A 48 -6.45 -1.79 7.15
CA VAL A 48 -7.76 -1.21 6.83
C VAL A 48 -7.58 0.22 6.34
N ALA A 49 -8.17 0.56 5.19
CA ALA A 49 -8.35 1.94 4.76
C ALA A 49 -9.77 2.43 5.03
N GLN A 50 -9.89 3.69 5.44
CA GLN A 50 -11.16 4.39 5.61
C GLN A 50 -11.07 5.69 4.83
N ALA A 51 -12.06 5.95 3.97
CA ALA A 51 -12.07 7.08 3.06
C ALA A 51 -13.51 7.45 2.70
N ALA A 52 -13.70 8.68 2.21
CA ALA A 52 -14.97 9.13 1.67
C ALA A 52 -15.09 8.74 0.19
N THR A 53 -13.97 8.74 -0.54
CA THR A 53 -13.93 8.42 -1.97
C THR A 53 -12.82 7.40 -2.28
N PRO A 54 -12.94 6.63 -3.38
CA PRO A 54 -11.89 5.70 -3.79
C PRO A 54 -10.59 6.39 -4.23
N ASN A 55 -10.59 7.71 -4.41
CA ASN A 55 -9.41 8.46 -4.84
C ASN A 55 -8.58 9.02 -3.66
N ASP A 56 -9.09 8.91 -2.43
CA ASP A 56 -8.42 9.43 -1.24
C ASP A 56 -7.11 8.67 -0.98
N LEU A 57 -6.14 9.33 -0.31
CA LEU A 57 -4.79 8.80 -0.13
C LEU A 57 -4.77 7.43 0.55
N ALA A 58 -5.58 7.22 1.58
CA ALA A 58 -5.62 5.92 2.26
C ALA A 58 -5.98 4.75 1.33
N VAL A 59 -6.89 4.97 0.37
CA VAL A 59 -7.28 3.95 -0.61
C VAL A 59 -6.14 3.69 -1.57
N ARG A 60 -5.48 4.73 -2.08
CA ARG A 60 -4.30 4.58 -2.96
C ARG A 60 -3.17 3.79 -2.29
N PHE A 61 -2.91 4.04 -1.01
CA PHE A 61 -1.92 3.27 -0.24
C PHE A 61 -2.38 1.81 -0.04
N ALA A 62 -3.64 1.59 0.32
CA ALA A 62 -4.17 0.24 0.52
C ALA A 62 -4.19 -0.58 -0.77
N ASP A 63 -4.52 0.01 -1.91
CA ASP A 63 -4.50 -0.65 -3.21
C ASP A 63 -3.07 -1.08 -3.58
N ASN A 64 -2.08 -0.21 -3.35
CA ASN A 64 -0.67 -0.55 -3.61
C ASN A 64 -0.13 -1.61 -2.65
N LEU A 65 -0.45 -1.55 -1.35
CA LEU A 65 -0.05 -2.58 -0.40
C LEU A 65 -0.72 -3.94 -0.71
N SER A 66 -2.00 -3.91 -1.09
CA SER A 66 -2.73 -5.11 -1.48
C SER A 66 -2.15 -5.74 -2.75
N SER A 67 -1.80 -4.92 -3.74
CA SER A 67 -1.26 -5.37 -5.04
C SER A 67 0.19 -5.86 -4.94
N ALA A 68 1.00 -5.20 -4.13
CA ALA A 68 2.39 -5.56 -3.89
C ALA A 68 2.57 -6.66 -2.84
N GLY A 69 1.49 -7.08 -2.17
CA GLY A 69 1.48 -8.22 -1.26
C GLY A 69 2.48 -8.13 -0.11
N ASN A 70 2.92 -9.28 0.37
CA ASN A 70 3.80 -9.46 1.53
C ASN A 70 5.26 -9.06 1.33
N ALA A 71 5.68 -8.70 0.10
CA ALA A 71 7.01 -8.10 -0.12
C ALA A 71 6.97 -6.57 -0.08
N SER A 72 5.79 -6.00 0.20
CA SER A 72 5.64 -4.56 0.39
C SER A 72 5.84 -4.17 1.84
N PHE A 73 6.38 -2.97 2.04
CA PHE A 73 6.56 -2.36 3.34
C PHE A 73 6.17 -0.90 3.28
N LEU A 74 5.56 -0.41 4.37
CA LEU A 74 5.30 1.00 4.54
C LEU A 74 6.55 1.65 5.14
N ALA A 75 7.17 2.55 4.39
CA ALA A 75 8.33 3.30 4.84
C ALA A 75 7.94 4.73 5.21
N VAL A 76 8.49 5.22 6.31
CA VAL A 76 8.31 6.59 6.79
C VAL A 76 9.68 7.24 6.90
N THR A 77 9.80 8.45 6.37
CA THR A 77 10.99 9.30 6.47
C THR A 77 10.58 10.69 6.97
N SER A 78 11.55 11.57 7.23
CA SER A 78 11.27 12.98 7.54
C SER A 78 10.56 13.74 6.42
N HIS A 79 10.59 13.24 5.17
CA HIS A 79 10.08 13.96 4.00
C HIS A 79 8.82 13.34 3.41
N ARG A 80 8.69 12.01 3.48
CA ARG A 80 7.60 11.26 2.86
C ARG A 80 7.26 9.97 3.58
N VAL A 81 6.03 9.51 3.36
CA VAL A 81 5.60 8.12 3.58
C VAL A 81 5.38 7.45 2.23
N GLY A 82 5.72 6.18 2.11
CA GLY A 82 5.55 5.45 0.85
C GLY A 82 5.39 3.95 1.03
N VAL A 83 4.78 3.31 0.02
CA VAL A 83 4.75 1.86 -0.13
C VAL A 83 5.95 1.47 -0.98
N LEU A 84 6.86 0.72 -0.39
CA LEU A 84 8.07 0.25 -1.01
C LEU A 84 7.97 -1.26 -1.25
N VAL A 85 8.59 -1.73 -2.33
CA VAL A 85 8.58 -3.14 -2.74
C VAL A 85 9.98 -3.51 -3.19
N GLU A 86 10.45 -4.69 -2.81
CA GLU A 86 11.72 -5.20 -3.33
C GLU A 86 11.63 -5.41 -4.85
N THR A 87 12.54 -4.77 -5.60
CA THR A 87 12.49 -4.73 -7.07
C THR A 87 12.62 -6.14 -7.67
N ALA A 88 13.33 -7.05 -7.00
CA ALA A 88 13.49 -8.44 -7.42
C ALA A 88 12.19 -9.27 -7.36
N HIS A 89 11.16 -8.79 -6.66
CA HIS A 89 9.90 -9.52 -6.49
C HIS A 89 8.77 -9.04 -7.40
N LEU A 90 9.02 -8.02 -8.21
CA LEU A 90 8.03 -7.47 -9.12
C LEU A 90 7.79 -8.42 -10.29
N GLU A 91 6.55 -8.43 -10.78
CA GLU A 91 6.28 -8.98 -12.10
C GLU A 91 7.10 -8.20 -13.13
N SER A 92 8.03 -8.90 -13.79
CA SER A 92 8.63 -8.39 -15.01
C SER A 92 7.57 -8.54 -16.09
N GLU A 93 7.12 -7.44 -16.69
CA GLU A 93 6.46 -7.53 -17.99
C GLU A 93 7.48 -8.17 -18.95
N GLN A 94 7.33 -9.47 -19.25
CA GLN A 94 7.98 -10.02 -20.43
C GLN A 94 7.38 -9.29 -21.64
N PRO A 95 8.19 -8.64 -22.48
CA PRO A 95 7.66 -8.06 -23.69
C PRO A 95 7.19 -9.19 -24.59
N GLU A 96 5.88 -9.30 -24.82
CA GLU A 96 5.42 -9.90 -26.08
C GLU A 96 6.04 -9.08 -27.23
N PRO A 97 6.70 -9.71 -28.21
CA PRO A 97 7.22 -8.98 -29.35
C PRO A 97 6.05 -8.55 -30.23
N ALA A 98 5.59 -7.31 -30.09
CA ALA A 98 4.66 -6.73 -31.05
C ALA A 98 5.43 -6.13 -32.25
N PRO A 99 5.14 -6.56 -33.48
CA PRO A 99 5.74 -5.95 -34.66
C PRO A 99 5.03 -4.63 -35.00
N GLY A 100 5.78 -3.53 -34.89
CA GLY A 100 5.66 -2.39 -35.79
C GLY A 100 4.74 -1.23 -35.38
N VAL A 101 5.22 -0.03 -35.72
CA VAL A 101 4.56 1.27 -35.85
C VAL A 101 4.63 2.21 -34.63
N ALA A 102 5.49 3.23 -34.75
CA ALA A 102 5.44 4.49 -34.00
C ALA A 102 4.32 5.40 -34.56
N PRO A 103 3.75 6.33 -33.77
CA PRO A 103 4.33 7.67 -33.75
C PRO A 103 4.16 8.48 -32.44
N GLU A 104 4.77 9.65 -32.48
CA GLU A 104 5.02 10.67 -31.47
C GLU A 104 3.77 11.41 -30.95
N SER A 105 3.79 11.83 -29.68
CA SER A 105 3.30 13.17 -29.26
C SER A 105 3.74 13.51 -27.83
N ARG A 106 4.24 14.75 -27.67
CA ARG A 106 4.62 15.37 -26.40
C ARG A 106 3.38 15.73 -25.59
N GLY A 107 3.29 15.23 -24.36
CA GLY A 107 2.34 15.69 -23.34
C GLY A 107 2.97 15.56 -21.96
N PHE A 108 3.05 16.66 -21.22
CA PHE A 108 3.55 16.73 -19.85
C PHE A 108 2.75 15.76 -18.96
N SER A 109 3.39 14.70 -18.45
CA SER A 109 2.73 13.69 -17.63
C SER A 109 3.45 13.52 -16.29
N LEU A 110 2.91 14.13 -15.24
CA LEU A 110 3.32 13.99 -13.83
C LEU A 110 2.89 12.65 -13.21
N PHE A 111 2.81 11.58 -14.02
CA PHE A 111 2.48 10.20 -13.61
C PHE A 111 3.60 9.20 -13.99
N GLY A 112 4.79 9.69 -14.35
CA GLY A 112 5.85 8.87 -14.98
C GLY A 112 6.75 8.07 -14.04
N ALA A 113 6.82 8.40 -12.74
CA ALA A 113 7.83 7.78 -11.87
C ALA A 113 7.60 6.27 -11.64
N ALA A 114 6.35 5.85 -11.47
CA ALA A 114 6.02 4.43 -11.25
C ALA A 114 6.15 3.57 -12.52
N LYS A 115 5.82 4.12 -13.70
CA LYS A 115 6.00 3.40 -14.98
C LYS A 115 7.45 3.37 -15.46
N SER A 116 8.26 4.37 -15.11
CA SER A 116 9.65 4.48 -15.57
C SER A 116 10.59 3.48 -14.90
N ALA A 117 10.37 3.14 -13.62
CA ALA A 117 11.23 2.19 -12.90
C ALA A 117 11.03 0.75 -13.41
N VAL A 118 9.78 0.38 -13.72
CA VAL A 118 9.48 -0.95 -14.29
C VAL A 118 10.07 -1.08 -15.70
N ARG A 119 10.08 0.01 -16.49
CA ARG A 119 10.67 0.00 -17.85
C ARG A 119 12.19 -0.15 -17.88
N SER A 120 12.92 0.26 -16.83
CA SER A 120 14.38 0.14 -16.83
C SER A 120 14.87 -1.27 -16.48
N VAL A 121 14.02 -2.10 -15.87
CA VAL A 121 14.35 -3.51 -15.55
C VAL A 121 14.15 -4.41 -16.78
N ALA A 122 13.21 -4.07 -17.66
CA ALA A 122 12.89 -4.88 -18.85
C ALA A 122 13.90 -4.74 -20.01
N SER A 123 14.79 -3.73 -19.99
CA SER A 123 15.66 -3.41 -21.16
C SER A 123 17.14 -3.78 -21.02
N ARG A 124 17.56 -4.47 -19.96
CA ARG A 124 18.95 -4.95 -19.84
C ARG A 124 18.95 -6.38 -19.32
N GLY A 125 19.41 -7.30 -20.16
CA GLY A 125 19.53 -8.70 -19.81
C GLY A 125 20.33 -8.90 -18.52
N GLY A 126 19.87 -9.81 -17.68
CA GLY A 126 20.68 -10.53 -16.70
C GLY A 126 21.24 -9.77 -15.49
N ASP A 127 21.16 -8.44 -15.42
CA ASP A 127 21.77 -7.68 -14.30
C ASP A 127 20.81 -7.41 -13.14
N GLU A 128 21.38 -7.44 -11.93
CA GLU A 128 20.75 -7.05 -10.67
C GLU A 128 20.11 -5.65 -10.79
N PRO A 129 18.89 -5.44 -10.24
CA PRO A 129 18.20 -4.17 -10.41
C PRO A 129 19.04 -3.02 -9.85
N ALA A 130 19.22 -1.96 -10.64
CA ALA A 130 19.99 -0.77 -10.26
C ALA A 130 19.51 -0.10 -8.96
N ASN A 131 18.29 -0.39 -8.52
CA ASN A 131 17.78 -0.02 -7.21
C ASN A 131 17.09 -1.23 -6.58
N PRO A 132 17.52 -1.70 -5.39
CA PRO A 132 16.94 -2.88 -4.74
C PRO A 132 15.47 -2.68 -4.32
N VAL A 133 14.99 -1.43 -4.27
CA VAL A 133 13.64 -1.09 -3.84
C VAL A 133 12.95 -0.14 -4.83
N THR A 134 11.69 -0.45 -5.14
CA THR A 134 10.80 0.36 -5.97
C THR A 134 9.70 0.97 -5.11
N SER A 135 9.42 2.26 -5.31
CA SER A 135 8.33 2.96 -4.64
C SER A 135 7.05 2.88 -5.48
N ALA A 136 5.99 2.30 -4.93
CA ALA A 136 4.71 2.10 -5.61
C ALA A 136 3.78 3.33 -5.47
N VAL A 137 3.80 3.96 -4.30
CA VAL A 137 3.07 5.22 -4.05
C VAL A 137 3.75 5.98 -2.91
N GLU A 138 3.78 7.31 -3.01
CA GLU A 138 4.32 8.20 -1.99
C GLU A 138 3.35 9.35 -1.70
N ALA A 139 3.42 9.85 -0.47
CA ALA A 139 2.84 11.12 -0.08
C ALA A 139 3.87 11.91 0.75
N PRO A 140 3.93 13.24 0.60
CA PRO A 140 4.79 14.06 1.46
C PRO A 140 4.34 13.96 2.92
N MET A 141 5.25 14.15 3.88
CA MET A 141 4.88 14.14 5.30
C MET A 141 3.86 15.22 5.65
N SER A 142 3.81 16.33 4.89
CA SER A 142 2.76 17.36 5.02
C SER A 142 1.35 16.86 4.69
N ALA A 143 1.22 15.75 3.96
CA ALA A 143 -0.06 15.10 3.72
C ALA A 143 -0.55 14.28 4.93
N ILE A 144 0.30 14.06 5.94
CA ILE A 144 -0.01 13.33 7.16
C ILE A 144 -0.38 14.31 8.26
N ARG A 145 -1.62 14.20 8.75
CA ARG A 145 -2.11 14.95 9.90
C ARG A 145 -1.56 14.37 11.20
N GLU A 146 -1.57 13.05 11.32
CA GLU A 146 -1.19 12.35 12.55
C GLU A 146 -0.75 10.92 12.26
N ILE A 147 0.24 10.44 13.03
CA ILE A 147 0.60 9.02 13.12
C ILE A 147 0.52 8.63 14.59
N ALA A 148 -0.43 7.76 14.94
CA ALA A 148 -0.67 7.38 16.33
C ALA A 148 -1.20 5.94 16.44
N PRO A 149 -1.05 5.30 17.61
CA PRO A 149 -1.71 4.02 17.87
C PRO A 149 -3.23 4.17 17.85
N ALA A 150 -3.91 3.18 17.26
CA ALA A 150 -5.36 3.06 17.28
C ALA A 150 -5.75 1.68 17.82
N ALA A 151 -6.72 1.66 18.73
CA ALA A 151 -7.37 0.45 19.20
C ALA A 151 -8.65 0.23 18.36
N MET A 152 -8.82 -0.96 17.82
CA MET A 152 -10.00 -1.36 17.06
C MET A 152 -10.51 -2.72 17.53
N GLY A 153 -11.80 -2.98 17.33
CA GLY A 153 -12.50 -4.15 17.85
C GLY A 153 -13.07 -3.85 19.23
N ARG A 154 -14.33 -4.22 19.43
CA ARG A 154 -15.12 -3.97 20.65
C ARG A 154 -14.96 -5.06 21.70
N SER A 155 -14.10 -6.05 21.46
CA SER A 155 -13.80 -7.09 22.44
C SER A 155 -12.99 -6.55 23.63
N GLY A 156 -12.96 -7.29 24.74
CA GLY A 156 -12.14 -6.95 25.92
C GLY A 156 -10.62 -6.91 25.66
N LYS A 157 -10.17 -7.30 24.46
CA LYS A 157 -8.78 -7.22 24.00
C LYS A 157 -8.75 -6.57 22.60
N PRO A 158 -8.75 -5.23 22.51
CA PRO A 158 -8.74 -4.55 21.23
C PRO A 158 -7.47 -4.89 20.44
N VAL A 159 -7.63 -4.99 19.12
CA VAL A 159 -6.51 -5.16 18.19
C VAL A 159 -5.81 -3.82 18.03
N ARG A 160 -4.49 -3.86 18.06
CA ARG A 160 -3.63 -2.68 18.03
C ARG A 160 -3.16 -2.39 16.60
N PHE A 161 -3.38 -1.17 16.16
CA PHE A 161 -2.97 -0.67 14.86
C PHE A 161 -2.02 0.53 15.02
N LEU A 162 -1.10 0.70 14.09
CA LEU A 162 -0.53 2.00 13.78
C LEU A 162 -1.42 2.65 12.73
N ARG A 163 -1.91 3.85 12.99
CA ARG A 163 -2.80 4.56 12.08
C ARG A 163 -2.17 5.84 11.58
N PHE A 164 -2.31 6.04 10.28
CA PHE A 164 -1.92 7.23 9.52
C PHE A 164 -3.20 7.98 9.17
N TRP A 165 -3.39 9.15 9.76
CA TRP A 165 -4.46 10.06 9.36
C TRP A 165 -3.91 11.03 8.33
N PHE A 166 -4.53 11.05 7.15
CA PHE A 166 -4.19 11.97 6.09
C PHE A 166 -4.96 13.29 6.27
N THR A 167 -4.41 14.35 5.69
CA THR A 167 -5.02 15.69 5.69
C THR A 167 -6.31 15.76 4.87
N ASP A 168 -6.51 14.85 3.92
CA ASP A 168 -7.75 14.68 3.15
C ASP A 168 -8.89 14.01 3.97
N GLY A 169 -8.64 13.68 5.24
CA GLY A 169 -9.61 13.06 6.14
C GLY A 169 -9.66 11.53 6.05
N SER A 170 -8.96 10.92 5.09
CA SER A 170 -8.82 9.47 5.00
C SER A 170 -7.84 8.92 6.03
N ALA A 171 -7.91 7.62 6.31
CA ALA A 171 -7.02 6.97 7.26
C ALA A 171 -6.62 5.56 6.83
N LEU A 172 -5.33 5.24 6.96
CA LEU A 172 -4.79 3.89 6.79
C LEU A 172 -4.40 3.35 8.17
N SER A 173 -4.89 2.16 8.51
CA SER A 173 -4.58 1.45 9.75
C SER A 173 -3.86 0.16 9.43
N VAL A 174 -2.69 -0.10 10.00
CA VAL A 174 -1.93 -1.34 9.82
C VAL A 174 -1.74 -2.02 11.17
N LYS A 175 -2.02 -3.32 11.26
CA LYS A 175 -1.82 -4.09 12.50
C LYS A 175 -0.34 -4.02 12.88
N HIS A 176 -0.08 -3.72 14.14
CA HIS A 176 1.29 -3.67 14.64
C HIS A 176 1.33 -4.13 16.10
N PRO A 177 2.32 -4.95 16.52
CA PRO A 177 2.38 -5.44 17.89
C PRO A 177 2.69 -4.34 18.91
N LYS A 178 3.43 -3.31 18.50
CA LYS A 178 3.89 -2.21 19.39
C LYS A 178 3.67 -0.82 18.75
N PRO A 179 2.44 -0.42 18.41
CA PRO A 179 2.21 0.79 17.62
C PRO A 179 2.56 2.06 18.39
N GLY A 180 2.40 2.08 19.71
CA GLY A 180 2.79 3.23 20.53
C GLY A 180 4.30 3.48 20.50
N GLN A 181 5.12 2.42 20.60
CA GLN A 181 6.58 2.53 20.49
C GLN A 181 6.98 3.02 19.09
N LEU A 182 6.39 2.45 18.04
CA LEU A 182 6.71 2.84 16.66
C LEU A 182 6.27 4.28 16.34
N ALA A 183 5.08 4.70 16.78
CA ALA A 183 4.63 6.08 16.61
C ALA A 183 5.57 7.08 17.31
N GLU A 184 6.04 6.74 18.52
CA GLU A 184 7.00 7.56 19.25
C GLU A 184 8.36 7.61 18.54
N THR A 185 8.87 6.48 18.04
CA THR A 185 10.09 6.44 17.24
C THR A 185 9.97 7.32 16.00
N ILE A 186 8.86 7.22 15.25
CA ILE A 186 8.62 8.09 14.08
C ILE A 186 8.64 9.55 14.51
N ARG A 187 7.86 9.91 15.55
CA ARG A 187 7.76 11.29 16.05
C ARG A 187 9.12 11.88 16.44
N LEU A 188 10.01 11.08 17.03
CA LEU A 188 11.36 11.52 17.40
C LEU A 188 12.28 11.72 16.19
N ASN A 189 12.08 10.99 15.10
CA ASN A 189 12.88 11.10 13.86
C ASN A 189 12.35 12.14 12.87
N LEU A 190 11.14 12.67 13.08
CA LEU A 190 10.55 13.74 12.26
C LEU A 190 10.93 15.15 12.75
N ARG A 191 11.75 15.26 13.80
CA ARG A 191 12.21 16.52 14.38
C ARG A 191 13.45 17.07 13.69
#